data_AF-A0A699XF63-F1
#
_entry.id   AF-A0A699XF63-F1
#
_cell.length_a   1.000
_cell.length_b   1.000
_cell.length_c   1.000
_cell.angle_alpha   90.00
_cell.angle_beta   90.00
_cell.angle_gamma   90.00
#
_symmetry.space_group_name_H-M   'P 1'
#
loop_
_entity.id
_entity.type
_entity.pdbx_description
1 polymer ?
#
loop_
_entity_poly.entity_id
_entity_poly.type
_entity_poly.pdbx_seq_one_letter_code
_entity_poly.pdbx_strand_id
1 'polypeptide(L)'
;GETGSGKSTQSVQFVLDDLIQKQLGAVVNIICTQPRRISALGLADRVADERCARVGDEIGYTIRGESKQKPGVTKITFVTTGVLLR
;
A
#
# COMPACT_ATOMS: atom_id res chain seq x y z
N GLY A 1 -7.23 -18.28 0.88
CA GLY A 1 -5.91 -18.56 0.28
C GLY A 1 -4.87 -18.68 1.37
N GLU A 2 -3.88 -19.55 1.19
CA GLU A 2 -2.92 -19.96 2.23
C GLU A 2 -1.88 -18.89 2.58
N THR A 3 -1.31 -18.95 3.79
CA THR A 3 -0.18 -18.09 4.16
C THR A 3 0.99 -18.30 3.19
N GLY A 4 1.66 -17.23 2.78
CA GLY A 4 2.75 -17.31 1.80
C GLY A 4 2.30 -17.28 0.33
N SER A 5 1.00 -17.37 0.03
CA SER A 5 0.49 -17.34 -1.35
C SER A 5 0.53 -15.94 -2.02
N GLY A 6 1.24 -14.96 -1.45
CA GLY A 6 1.38 -13.61 -2.02
C GLY A 6 0.17 -12.67 -1.95
N LYS A 7 -0.98 -13.07 -1.38
CA LYS A 7 -2.21 -12.24 -1.41
C LYS A 7 -2.01 -10.80 -0.94
N SER A 8 -1.39 -10.62 0.23
CA SER A 8 -1.24 -9.30 0.86
C SER A 8 -0.26 -8.38 0.12
N THR A 9 0.63 -8.93 -0.72
CA THR A 9 1.53 -8.14 -1.56
C THR A 9 0.97 -7.94 -2.97
N GLN A 10 0.38 -8.98 -3.57
CA GLN A 10 0.05 -8.99 -4.99
C GLN A 10 -1.35 -8.40 -5.31
N SER A 11 -2.37 -8.63 -4.48
CA SER A 11 -3.73 -8.22 -4.82
C SER A 11 -3.89 -6.71 -5.04
N VAL A 12 -3.22 -5.89 -4.24
CA VAL A 12 -3.25 -4.42 -4.40
C VAL A 12 -2.47 -3.95 -5.61
N GLN A 13 -1.39 -4.65 -5.96
CA GLN A 13 -0.58 -4.33 -7.15
C GLN A 13 -1.34 -4.65 -8.43
N PHE A 14 -2.02 -5.80 -8.49
CA PHE A 14 -2.83 -6.15 -9.67
C PHE A 14 -3.95 -5.14 -9.93
N VAL A 15 -4.60 -4.64 -8.87
CA VAL A 15 -5.62 -3.59 -9.00
C VAL A 15 -4.99 -2.27 -9.47
N LEU A 16 -3.84 -1.89 -8.92
CA LEU A 16 -3.13 -0.69 -9.35
C LEU A 16 -2.70 -0.77 -10.82
N ASP A 17 -2.13 -1.89 -11.24
CA ASP A 17 -1.64 -2.09 -12.60
C ASP A 17 -2.77 -2.08 -13.63
N ASP A 18 -3.92 -2.70 -13.34
CA ASP A 18 -5.13 -2.62 -14.17
C ASP A 18 -5.63 -1.18 -14.32
N LEU A 19 -5.64 -0.41 -13.22
CA LEU A 19 -6.05 1.00 -13.26
C LEU A 19 -5.04 1.88 -14.01
N ILE A 20 -3.74 1.59 -13.94
CA ILE A 20 -2.73 2.25 -14.77
C ILE A 20 -2.99 1.95 -16.26
N GLN A 21 -3.26 0.68 -16.61
CA GLN A 21 -3.56 0.28 -17.99
C GLN A 21 -4.82 0.95 -18.55
N LYS A 22 -5.79 1.27 -17.69
CA LYS A 22 -7.02 2.02 -18.02
C LYS A 22 -6.85 3.54 -17.96
N GLN A 23 -5.62 4.04 -17.86
CA GLN A 23 -5.30 5.47 -17.74
C GLN A 23 -5.93 6.15 -16.51
N LEU A 24 -6.27 5.38 -15.48
CA LEU A 24 -6.79 5.85 -14.18
C LEU A 24 -5.70 5.89 -13.08
N GLY A 25 -4.46 5.50 -13.39
CA GLY A 25 -3.34 5.48 -12.45
C GLY A 25 -2.98 6.84 -11.83
N ALA A 26 -3.35 7.95 -12.47
CA ALA A 26 -3.13 9.28 -11.91
C ALA A 26 -4.05 9.56 -10.70
N VAL A 27 -5.28 9.07 -10.74
CA VAL A 27 -6.34 9.39 -9.75
C VAL A 27 -6.57 8.28 -8.73
N VAL A 28 -6.04 7.08 -8.96
CA VAL A 28 -6.18 5.95 -8.04
C VAL A 28 -5.56 6.23 -6.67
N ASN A 29 -6.26 5.79 -5.62
CA ASN A 29 -5.77 5.74 -4.26
C ASN A 29 -6.34 4.50 -3.56
N ILE A 30 -5.48 3.54 -3.23
CA ILE A 30 -5.81 2.25 -2.62
C ILE A 30 -5.36 2.28 -1.16
N ILE A 31 -6.29 1.99 -0.25
CA ILE A 31 -6.00 1.84 1.17
C ILE A 31 -6.12 0.36 1.53
N CYS A 32 -5.05 -0.22 2.09
CA CYS A 32 -5.04 -1.60 2.55
C CYS A 32 -4.86 -1.66 4.07
N THR A 33 -5.90 -2.06 4.79
CA THR A 33 -5.85 -2.14 6.26
C THR A 33 -5.06 -3.35 6.74
N GLN A 34 -4.29 -3.17 7.80
CA GLN A 34 -3.56 -4.22 8.50
C GLN A 34 -3.87 -4.16 10.01
N PRO A 35 -4.03 -5.31 10.68
CA PRO A 35 -4.35 -5.35 12.10
C PRO A 35 -3.16 -4.95 12.99
N ARG A 36 -1.93 -5.06 12.48
CA ARG A 36 -0.69 -4.84 13.25
C ARG A 36 0.22 -3.85 12.53
N ARG A 37 0.91 -3.01 13.32
CA ARG A 37 1.89 -2.03 12.82
C ARG A 37 2.98 -2.69 11.98
N ILE A 38 3.57 -3.78 12.50
CA ILE A 38 4.65 -4.49 11.82
C ILE A 38 4.23 -5.06 10.46
N SER A 39 2.95 -5.44 10.31
CA SER A 39 2.42 -5.89 9.03
C SER A 39 2.25 -4.74 8.04
N ALA A 40 1.77 -3.57 8.49
CA ALA A 40 1.66 -2.38 7.63
C ALA A 40 3.04 -1.92 7.12
N LEU A 41 4.03 -1.86 8.02
CA LEU A 41 5.41 -1.49 7.69
C LEU A 41 6.04 -2.50 6.72
N GLY A 42 6.06 -3.78 7.09
CA GLY A 42 6.70 -4.81 6.29
C GLY A 42 6.08 -5.02 4.91
N LEU A 43 4.75 -4.85 4.77
CA LEU A 43 4.10 -4.88 3.46
C LEU A 43 4.43 -3.65 2.62
N ALA A 44 4.49 -2.46 3.22
CA ALA A 44 4.89 -1.26 2.50
C ALA A 44 6.33 -1.37 1.98
N ASP A 45 7.27 -1.83 2.81
CA ASP A 45 8.66 -2.07 2.41
C ASP A 45 8.72 -3.12 1.29
N ARG A 46 8.09 -4.29 1.49
CA ARG A 46 8.13 -5.38 0.52
C ARG A 46 7.54 -4.99 -0.84
N VAL A 47 6.40 -4.31 -0.86
CA VAL A 47 5.72 -3.91 -2.10
C VAL A 47 6.45 -2.73 -2.77
N ALA A 48 7.03 -1.80 -2.00
CA ALA A 48 7.88 -0.76 -2.59
C ALA A 48 9.11 -1.36 -3.29
N ASP A 49 9.76 -2.34 -2.65
CA ASP A 49 10.89 -3.06 -3.24
C ASP A 49 10.50 -3.81 -4.52
N GLU A 50 9.36 -4.51 -4.52
CA GLU A 50 8.83 -5.20 -5.72
C GLU A 50 8.56 -4.25 -6.89
N ARG A 51 8.24 -2.98 -6.60
CA ARG A 51 7.99 -1.94 -7.60
C ARG A 51 9.18 -1.05 -7.89
N CYS A 52 10.37 -1.40 -7.39
CA CYS A 52 11.59 -0.61 -7.53
C CYS A 52 11.41 0.86 -7.06
N ALA A 53 10.56 1.07 -6.05
CA ALA A 53 10.22 2.37 -5.49
C ALA A 53 10.72 2.50 -4.05
N ARG A 54 10.78 3.72 -3.52
CA ARG A 54 11.02 3.93 -2.09
C ARG A 54 9.70 4.04 -1.36
N VAL A 55 9.63 3.52 -0.15
CA VAL A 55 8.46 3.78 0.72
C VAL A 55 8.30 5.28 0.93
N GLY A 56 7.09 5.78 0.70
CA GLY A 56 6.75 7.19 0.65
C GLY A 56 6.59 7.77 -0.76
N ASP A 57 6.96 7.02 -1.80
CA ASP A 57 6.67 7.36 -3.20
C ASP A 57 5.36 6.70 -3.63
N GLU A 58 5.36 5.80 -4.62
CA GLU A 58 4.15 5.12 -5.11
C GLU A 58 3.49 4.24 -4.03
N ILE A 59 4.28 3.70 -3.10
CA ILE A 59 3.85 2.83 -1.99
C ILE A 59 4.18 3.50 -0.66
N GLY A 60 3.24 3.49 0.27
CA GLY A 60 3.40 4.12 1.58
C GLY A 60 2.66 3.41 2.70
N TYR A 61 2.75 3.98 3.90
CA TYR A 61 1.99 3.51 5.05
C TYR A 61 1.53 4.66 5.95
N THR A 62 0.49 4.39 6.75
CA THR A 62 0.12 5.26 7.88
C THR A 62 -0.26 4.42 9.11
N ILE A 63 0.47 4.65 10.20
CA ILE A 63 0.25 4.03 11.49
C ILE A 63 0.19 5.12 12.57
N ARG A 64 -0.24 4.76 13.79
CA ARG A 64 -0.34 5.75 14.87
C ARG A 64 1.03 6.42 15.12
N GLY A 65 1.10 7.75 14.99
CA GLY A 65 2.30 8.54 15.25
C GLY A 65 3.33 8.57 14.12
N GLU A 66 3.09 7.90 12.99
CA GLU A 66 4.05 7.85 11.88
C GLU A 66 3.33 7.63 10.55
N SER A 67 3.64 8.46 9.55
CA SER A 67 3.11 8.34 8.20
C SER A 67 4.22 8.59 7.20
N LYS A 68 4.31 7.72 6.18
CA LYS A 68 5.25 7.86 5.08
C LYS A 68 4.47 7.68 3.78
N GLN A 69 3.89 8.77 3.32
CA GLN A 69 3.14 8.90 2.06
C GLN A 69 3.30 10.32 1.52
N LYS A 70 3.12 10.47 0.20
CA LYS A 70 3.10 11.76 -0.49
C LYS A 70 1.75 11.91 -1.20
N PRO A 71 0.90 12.87 -0.81
CA PRO A 71 -0.37 13.13 -1.48
C PRO A 71 -0.19 13.29 -2.99
N GLY A 72 -1.07 12.66 -3.77
CA GLY A 72 -1.01 12.65 -5.24
C GLY A 72 0.04 11.71 -5.85
N VAL A 73 1.07 11.30 -5.09
CA VAL A 73 2.13 10.38 -5.55
C VAL A 73 1.85 8.96 -5.06
N THR A 74 1.58 8.78 -3.76
CA THR A 74 1.31 7.47 -3.17
C THR A 74 -0.03 6.93 -3.65
N LYS A 75 0.01 5.75 -4.26
CA LYS A 75 -1.15 5.06 -4.84
C LYS A 75 -1.63 3.90 -3.99
N ILE A 76 -0.74 3.25 -3.25
CA ILE A 76 -1.11 2.22 -2.26
C ILE A 76 -0.59 2.66 -0.89
N THR A 77 -1.51 2.75 0.07
CA THR A 77 -1.18 3.06 1.47
C THR A 77 -1.60 1.90 2.37
N PHE A 78 -0.63 1.26 3.03
CA PHE A 78 -0.90 0.29 4.08
C PHE A 78 -1.19 1.00 5.40
N VAL A 79 -2.37 0.79 5.98
CA VAL A 79 -2.79 1.51 7.18
C VAL A 79 -3.13 0.56 8.31
N THR A 80 -2.82 0.91 9.56
CA THR A 80 -3.40 0.15 10.68
C THR A 80 -4.90 0.43 10.79
N THR A 81 -5.72 -0.59 11.05
CA THR A 81 -7.19 -0.44 11.15
C THR A 81 -7.62 0.70 12.08
N GLY A 82 -6.95 0.87 13.23
CA GLY A 82 -7.28 1.93 14.19
C GLY A 82 -6.93 3.35 13.73
N VAL A 83 -6.12 3.52 12.68
CA VAL A 83 -5.89 4.83 12.03
C VAL A 83 -7.01 5.14 11.06
N LEU A 84 -7.48 4.15 10.29
CA LEU A 84 -8.53 4.37 9.29
C LEU A 84 -9.89 4.69 9.92
N LEU A 85 -10.18 4.12 11.10
CA LEU A 85 -11.46 4.31 11.80
C LEU A 85 -11.51 5.58 12.66
N ARG A 86 -10.51 6.46 12.55
CA ARG A 86 -10.45 7.75 13.24
C ARG A 86 -10.46 8.88 12.23
#